data_AF-A0A9D9YA42-F1
#
_entry.id   AF-A0A9D9YA42-F1
#
_cell.length_a   1.000
_cell.length_b   1.000
_cell.length_c   1.000
_cell.angle_alpha   90.00
_cell.angle_beta   90.00
_cell.angle_gamma   90.00
#
_symmetry.space_group_name_H-M   'P 1'
#
loop_
_entity.id
_entity.type
_entity.pdbx_description
1 polymer ?
#
loop_
_entity_poly.entity_id
_entity_poly.type
_entity_poly.pdbx_seq_one_letter_code
_entity_poly.pdbx_strand_id
1 'polypeptide(L)'
;MKKFEKKITLKVGILALVGIAVLLIVLLCLVGYVAPEGNRFGEITRATLPLPLVVDGFRSVITTKDVIENVQSVRRFYETQDFSRYGLRIDFSTTDGKKRLLVREKEVLNKMFEDLVIIKLAHDQGINITKEAAHDGVRRKLEEYGGTAENVEANLNRLYGWTMQDFEEKVVLPDLYEEKLIAVYDKEDAHASQAEQRIREARQALDSGMSFDQVVLQYSDGRTKEIGGDLGWFLLKNLSKNLQPSVAKQKVGIVGDVIESEIGFHIILVEGTKQEGEQTFYRLKQVFVKKKTAADWLTERMRASPPIILSREYVWDAETARIEFQKSDMKQFEQELFEENQKNTSFIP
;
A
#
# COMPACT_ATOMS: atom_id res chain seq x y z
N MET A 1 -13.08 67.10 -27.53
CA MET A 1 -12.89 65.82 -26.82
C MET A 1 -13.49 64.69 -27.64
N LYS A 2 -12.68 63.86 -28.32
CA LYS A 2 -13.17 62.64 -28.97
C LYS A 2 -13.40 61.57 -27.88
N LYS A 3 -14.67 61.26 -27.56
CA LYS A 3 -15.03 60.11 -26.74
C LYS A 3 -14.71 58.84 -27.54
N PHE A 4 -13.64 58.14 -27.17
CA PHE A 4 -13.41 56.77 -27.60
C PHE A 4 -14.40 55.86 -26.87
N GLU A 5 -15.59 55.66 -27.42
CA GLU A 5 -16.43 54.53 -27.03
C GLU A 5 -15.81 53.25 -27.63
N LYS A 6 -14.90 52.61 -26.89
CA LYS A 6 -14.49 51.24 -27.18
C LYS A 6 -15.71 50.35 -27.00
N LYS A 7 -16.40 50.00 -28.09
CA LYS A 7 -17.40 48.93 -28.08
C LYS A 7 -16.70 47.64 -27.65
N ILE A 8 -16.99 47.18 -26.43
CA ILE A 8 -16.55 45.87 -25.94
C ILE A 8 -17.13 44.85 -26.91
N THR A 9 -16.27 44.16 -27.65
CA THR A 9 -16.74 43.09 -28.53
C THR A 9 -17.26 41.94 -27.67
N LEU A 10 -18.28 41.22 -28.14
CA LEU A 10 -18.87 40.09 -27.40
C LEU A 10 -17.80 39.09 -26.91
N LYS A 11 -16.73 38.89 -27.70
CA LYS A 11 -15.57 38.07 -27.33
C LYS A 11 -14.82 38.59 -26.10
N VAL A 12 -14.60 39.90 -26.00
CA VAL A 12 -13.95 40.54 -24.84
C VAL A 12 -14.85 40.46 -23.60
N GLY A 13 -16.18 40.59 -23.78
CA GLY A 13 -17.14 40.38 -22.69
C GLY A 13 -17.14 38.95 -22.15
N ILE A 14 -17.11 37.95 -23.04
CA ILE A 14 -17.02 36.53 -22.67
C ILE A 14 -15.69 36.23 -21.97
N LEU A 15 -14.56 36.70 -22.50
CA LEU A 15 -13.24 36.53 -21.87
C LEU A 15 -13.19 37.16 -20.47
N ALA A 16 -13.79 38.33 -20.29
CA ALA A 16 -13.89 38.97 -18.97
C ALA A 16 -14.74 38.15 -18.00
N LEU A 17 -15.88 37.61 -18.45
CA LEU A 17 -16.74 36.74 -17.63
C LEU A 17 -16.04 35.44 -17.24
N VAL A 18 -15.33 34.80 -18.18
CA VAL A 18 -14.50 33.61 -17.90
C VAL A 18 -13.41 33.95 -16.89
N GLY A 19 -12.72 35.08 -17.05
CA GLY A 19 -11.72 35.56 -16.10
C GLY A 19 -12.27 35.78 -14.69
N ILE A 20 -13.46 36.37 -14.57
CA ILE A 20 -14.15 36.55 -13.29
C ILE A 20 -14.56 35.20 -12.70
N ALA A 21 -15.09 34.29 -13.51
CA ALA A 21 -15.47 32.95 -13.05
C ALA A 21 -14.25 32.17 -12.54
N VAL A 22 -13.11 32.22 -13.24
CA VAL A 22 -11.85 31.63 -12.78
C VAL A 22 -11.40 32.26 -11.47
N LEU A 23 -11.44 33.59 -11.35
CA LEU A 23 -11.04 34.29 -10.13
C LEU A 23 -11.94 33.93 -8.94
N LEU A 24 -13.25 33.78 -9.17
CA LEU A 24 -14.20 33.30 -8.16
C LEU A 24 -13.92 31.86 -7.74
N ILE A 25 -13.61 30.97 -8.69
CA ILE A 25 -13.22 29.59 -8.37
C ILE A 25 -11.93 29.58 -7.55
N VAL A 26 -10.91 30.34 -7.94
CA VAL A 26 -9.65 30.47 -7.18
C VAL A 26 -9.90 31.00 -5.78
N LEU A 27 -10.78 32.00 -5.63
CA LEU A 27 -11.17 32.54 -4.32
C LEU A 27 -11.88 31.49 -3.46
N LEU A 28 -12.81 30.73 -4.05
CA LEU A 28 -13.52 29.65 -3.35
C LEU A 28 -12.56 28.52 -2.93
N CYS A 29 -11.60 28.16 -3.79
CA CYS A 29 -10.53 27.22 -3.45
C CYS A 29 -9.69 27.75 -2.30
N LEU A 30 -9.27 29.02 -2.35
CA LEU A 30 -8.50 29.68 -1.29
C LEU A 30 -9.25 29.65 0.04
N VAL A 31 -10.56 29.94 0.03
CA VAL A 31 -11.43 29.83 1.21
C VAL A 31 -11.42 28.41 1.76
N GLY A 32 -11.52 27.39 0.91
CA GLY A 32 -11.45 25.99 1.33
C GLY A 32 -10.16 25.64 2.09
N TYR A 33 -9.00 26.13 1.62
CA TYR A 33 -7.70 25.89 2.25
C TYR A 33 -7.40 26.77 3.46
N VAL A 34 -7.85 28.01 3.48
CA VAL A 34 -7.46 29.03 4.48
C VAL A 34 -8.48 29.14 5.62
N ALA A 35 -9.76 28.86 5.37
CA ALA A 35 -10.80 28.99 6.38
C ALA A 35 -10.54 28.09 7.61
N PRO A 36 -10.62 28.63 8.84
CA PRO A 36 -10.52 27.85 10.08
C PRO A 36 -11.52 26.68 10.15
N GLU A 37 -11.20 25.69 10.96
CA GLU A 37 -12.16 24.64 11.34
C GLU A 37 -13.38 25.27 12.03
N GLY A 38 -14.59 24.75 11.76
CA GLY A 38 -15.86 25.34 12.23
C GLY A 38 -16.37 26.52 11.40
N ASN A 39 -15.61 27.02 10.41
CA ASN A 39 -16.12 28.04 9.49
C ASN A 39 -17.10 27.41 8.48
N ARG A 40 -18.38 27.81 8.56
CA ARG A 40 -19.46 27.29 7.70
C ARG A 40 -19.16 27.35 6.20
N PHE A 41 -18.57 28.44 5.70
CA PHE A 41 -18.23 28.56 4.28
C PHE A 41 -17.02 27.71 3.90
N GLY A 42 -16.03 27.60 4.79
CA GLY A 42 -14.90 26.68 4.64
C GLY A 42 -15.33 25.22 4.57
N GLU A 43 -16.26 24.80 5.42
CA GLU A 43 -16.80 23.44 5.42
C GLU A 43 -17.60 23.12 4.16
N ILE A 44 -18.47 24.04 3.73
CA ILE A 44 -19.23 23.88 2.49
C ILE A 44 -18.29 23.79 1.28
N THR A 45 -17.28 24.67 1.20
CA THR A 45 -16.31 24.65 0.09
C THR A 45 -15.51 23.35 0.07
N ARG A 46 -15.02 22.86 1.22
CA ARG A 46 -14.31 21.57 1.31
C ARG A 46 -15.18 20.35 0.96
N ALA A 47 -16.46 20.38 1.32
CA ALA A 47 -17.40 19.28 1.05
C ALA A 47 -17.91 19.25 -0.39
N THR A 48 -17.92 20.39 -1.08
CA THR A 48 -18.58 20.54 -2.39
C THR A 48 -17.60 20.66 -3.55
N LEU A 49 -16.45 21.32 -3.33
CA LEU A 49 -15.46 21.53 -4.38
C LEU A 49 -14.40 20.42 -4.34
N PRO A 50 -14.01 19.86 -5.50
CA PRO A 50 -12.93 18.90 -5.60
C PRO A 50 -11.59 19.63 -5.48
N LEU A 51 -11.21 19.99 -4.25
CA LEU A 51 -9.98 20.72 -3.98
C LEU A 51 -8.79 19.75 -4.12
N PRO A 52 -7.71 20.11 -4.85
CA PRO A 52 -6.49 19.32 -4.86
C PRO A 52 -5.96 19.03 -3.44
N LEU A 53 -5.82 17.77 -3.08
CA LEU A 53 -5.28 17.34 -1.77
C LEU A 53 -3.86 16.81 -1.92
N VAL A 54 -3.63 16.00 -2.96
CA VAL A 54 -2.31 15.47 -3.30
C VAL A 54 -2.07 15.77 -4.78
N VAL A 55 -0.93 16.39 -5.08
CA VAL A 55 -0.54 16.73 -6.45
C VAL A 55 0.79 16.06 -6.76
N ASP A 56 0.79 15.18 -7.77
CA ASP A 56 1.99 14.54 -8.30
C ASP A 56 2.22 14.97 -9.76
N GLY A 57 3.12 15.94 -9.95
CA GLY A 57 3.38 16.54 -11.25
C GLY A 57 2.22 17.42 -11.74
N PHE A 58 2.03 17.49 -13.07
CA PHE A 58 1.10 18.44 -13.72
C PHE A 58 -0.31 17.88 -13.98
N ARG A 59 -0.47 16.55 -14.04
CA ARG A 59 -1.74 15.91 -14.46
C ARG A 59 -2.35 14.97 -13.44
N SER A 60 -1.61 14.58 -12.40
CA SER A 60 -2.07 13.58 -11.44
C SER A 60 -2.40 14.27 -10.12
N VAL A 61 -3.70 14.33 -9.81
CA VAL A 61 -4.22 15.02 -8.64
C VAL A 61 -5.26 14.14 -7.96
N ILE A 62 -5.13 13.97 -6.65
CA ILE A 62 -6.19 13.42 -5.79
C ILE A 62 -6.89 14.60 -5.13
N THR A 63 -8.20 14.64 -5.22
CA THR A 63 -9.00 15.73 -4.66
C THR A 63 -9.67 15.35 -3.34
N THR A 64 -10.11 16.34 -2.58
CA THR A 64 -10.92 16.15 -1.37
C THR A 64 -12.17 15.33 -1.64
N LYS A 65 -12.80 15.52 -2.81
CA LYS A 65 -13.99 14.76 -3.21
C LYS A 65 -13.67 13.27 -3.35
N ASP A 66 -12.57 12.93 -4.04
CA ASP A 66 -12.18 11.54 -4.27
C ASP A 66 -11.92 10.81 -2.94
N VAL A 67 -11.25 11.48 -2.00
CA VAL A 67 -10.99 10.93 -0.66
C VAL A 67 -12.27 10.76 0.13
N ILE A 68 -13.15 11.77 0.15
CA ILE A 68 -14.43 11.70 0.87
C ILE A 68 -15.28 10.53 0.37
N GLU A 69 -15.37 10.33 -0.96
CA GLU A 69 -16.14 9.24 -1.54
C GLU A 69 -15.58 7.86 -1.16
N ASN A 70 -14.25 7.68 -1.17
CA ASN A 70 -13.63 6.43 -0.77
C ASN A 70 -13.74 6.16 0.75
N VAL A 71 -13.57 7.20 1.58
CA VAL A 71 -13.73 7.10 3.04
C VAL A 71 -15.17 6.81 3.45
N GLN A 72 -16.16 7.31 2.71
CA GLN A 72 -17.55 6.96 2.94
C GLN A 72 -17.82 5.47 2.75
N SER A 73 -17.19 4.83 1.78
CA SER A 73 -17.29 3.39 1.57
C SER A 73 -16.65 2.60 2.71
N VAL A 74 -15.51 3.06 3.23
CA VAL A 74 -14.90 2.48 4.44
C VAL A 74 -15.82 2.64 5.65
N ARG A 75 -16.39 3.83 5.85
CA ARG A 75 -17.36 4.08 6.93
C ARG A 75 -18.55 3.13 6.84
N ARG A 76 -19.15 3.02 5.66
CA ARG A 76 -20.31 2.13 5.43
C ARG A 76 -19.97 0.68 5.73
N PHE A 77 -18.77 0.22 5.38
CA PHE A 77 -18.33 -1.14 5.68
C PHE A 77 -18.35 -1.41 7.19
N TYR A 78 -17.76 -0.51 7.97
CA TYR A 78 -17.71 -0.63 9.44
C TYR A 78 -19.07 -0.46 10.12
N GLU A 79 -19.96 0.36 9.56
CA GLU A 79 -21.32 0.54 10.10
C GLU A 79 -22.25 -0.64 9.73
N THR A 80 -22.01 -1.30 8.60
CA THR A 80 -22.86 -2.40 8.10
C THR A 80 -22.44 -3.76 8.67
N GLN A 81 -21.15 -3.96 8.91
CA GLN A 81 -20.64 -5.19 9.50
C GLN A 81 -20.80 -5.17 11.03
N ASP A 82 -21.46 -6.21 11.56
CA ASP A 82 -21.57 -6.38 13.01
C ASP A 82 -20.28 -6.97 13.59
N PHE A 83 -19.34 -6.09 13.92
CA PHE A 83 -18.12 -6.46 14.63
C PHE A 83 -18.29 -6.56 16.15
N SER A 84 -19.52 -6.55 16.68
CA SER A 84 -19.77 -6.60 18.14
C SER A 84 -19.19 -7.86 18.78
N ARG A 85 -19.19 -9.00 18.07
CA ARG A 85 -18.57 -10.26 18.52
C ARG A 85 -17.05 -10.15 18.76
N TYR A 86 -16.41 -9.16 18.15
CA TYR A 86 -14.98 -8.87 18.31
C TYR A 86 -14.73 -7.62 19.17
N GLY A 87 -15.78 -7.03 19.77
CA GLY A 87 -15.68 -5.80 20.56
C GLY A 87 -15.37 -4.53 19.73
N LEU A 88 -15.47 -4.60 18.39
CA LEU A 88 -14.97 -3.58 17.45
C LEU A 88 -16.09 -2.73 16.85
N ARG A 89 -17.18 -2.45 17.58
CA ARG A 89 -18.21 -1.52 17.06
C ARG A 89 -17.65 -0.11 17.06
N ILE A 90 -17.26 0.40 15.89
CA ILE A 90 -16.71 1.74 15.75
C ILE A 90 -17.86 2.73 15.57
N ASP A 91 -18.10 3.56 16.59
CA ASP A 91 -19.01 4.69 16.49
C ASP A 91 -18.22 5.94 16.05
N PHE A 92 -18.27 6.23 14.75
CA PHE A 92 -17.62 7.40 14.15
C PHE A 92 -18.19 8.76 14.56
N SER A 93 -19.27 8.81 15.35
CA SER A 93 -19.79 10.06 15.91
C SER A 93 -19.00 10.52 17.15
N THR A 94 -18.37 9.59 17.86
CA THR A 94 -17.56 9.86 19.05
C THR A 94 -16.23 10.54 18.71
N THR A 95 -15.59 11.19 19.69
CA THR A 95 -14.25 11.78 19.50
C THR A 95 -13.22 10.73 19.08
N ASP A 96 -13.23 9.56 19.72
CA ASP A 96 -12.35 8.44 19.39
C ASP A 96 -12.63 7.90 17.98
N GLY A 97 -13.90 7.66 17.66
CA GLY A 97 -14.31 7.20 16.33
C GLY A 97 -13.92 8.17 15.22
N LYS A 98 -14.05 9.48 15.42
CA LYS A 98 -13.57 10.48 14.44
C LYS A 98 -12.07 10.37 14.20
N LYS A 99 -11.26 10.17 15.24
CA LYS A 99 -9.82 9.95 15.10
C LYS A 99 -9.52 8.64 14.37
N ARG A 100 -10.22 7.54 14.70
CA ARG A 100 -10.10 6.26 13.97
C ARG A 100 -10.45 6.41 12.49
N LEU A 101 -11.47 7.21 12.16
CA LEU A 101 -11.82 7.49 10.78
C LEU A 101 -10.72 8.27 10.06
N LEU A 102 -10.09 9.25 10.72
CA LEU A 102 -8.95 9.97 10.14
C LEU A 102 -7.74 9.06 9.85
N VAL A 103 -7.52 8.03 10.68
CA VAL A 103 -6.51 6.99 10.40
C VAL A 103 -6.88 6.21 9.14
N ARG A 104 -8.15 5.80 9.00
CA ARG A 104 -8.62 5.13 7.78
C ARG A 104 -8.57 6.04 6.55
N GLU A 105 -8.87 7.32 6.71
CA GLU A 105 -8.71 8.33 5.64
C GLU A 105 -7.25 8.42 5.17
N LYS A 106 -6.30 8.43 6.11
CA LYS A 106 -4.87 8.41 5.78
C LYS A 106 -4.47 7.15 5.01
N GLU A 107 -4.97 5.98 5.41
CA GLU A 107 -4.72 4.71 4.72
C GLU A 107 -5.29 4.72 3.30
N VAL A 108 -6.55 5.16 3.14
CA VAL A 108 -7.20 5.34 1.83
C VAL A 108 -6.40 6.30 0.96
N LEU A 109 -5.97 7.44 1.51
CA LEU A 109 -5.19 8.44 0.80
C LEU A 109 -3.84 7.88 0.33
N ASN A 110 -3.14 7.11 1.17
CA ASN A 110 -1.92 6.41 0.77
C ASN A 110 -2.16 5.42 -0.36
N LYS A 111 -3.21 4.59 -0.28
CA LYS A 111 -3.55 3.61 -1.34
C LYS A 111 -3.89 4.32 -2.65
N MET A 112 -4.70 5.37 -2.60
CA MET A 112 -5.04 6.17 -3.79
C MET A 112 -3.80 6.80 -4.42
N PHE A 113 -2.86 7.26 -3.61
CA PHE A 113 -1.59 7.82 -4.11
C PHE A 113 -0.71 6.75 -4.74
N GLU A 114 -0.59 5.58 -4.10
CA GLU A 114 0.12 4.42 -4.64
C GLU A 114 -0.45 4.00 -6.00
N ASP A 115 -1.79 3.86 -6.11
CA ASP A 115 -2.47 3.50 -7.36
C ASP A 115 -2.23 4.52 -8.48
N LEU A 116 -2.28 5.81 -8.12
CA LEU A 116 -1.98 6.88 -9.06
C LEU A 116 -0.54 6.78 -9.58
N VAL A 117 0.43 6.48 -8.71
CA VAL A 117 1.83 6.31 -9.10
C VAL A 117 2.00 5.05 -9.96
N ILE A 118 1.37 3.93 -9.60
CA ILE A 118 1.38 2.69 -10.39
C ILE A 118 0.86 2.94 -11.81
N ILE A 119 -0.31 3.57 -11.94
CA ILE A 119 -0.92 3.86 -13.25
C ILE A 119 -0.01 4.77 -14.08
N LYS A 120 0.56 5.81 -13.46
CA LYS A 120 1.50 6.73 -14.11
C LYS A 120 2.75 5.99 -14.61
N LEU A 121 3.39 5.20 -13.76
CA LEU A 121 4.58 4.42 -14.13
C LEU A 121 4.26 3.40 -15.22
N ALA A 122 3.09 2.79 -15.18
CA ALA A 122 2.64 1.87 -16.20
C ALA A 122 2.46 2.58 -17.55
N HIS A 123 1.85 3.77 -17.58
CA HIS A 123 1.72 4.58 -18.79
C HIS A 123 3.09 5.01 -19.34
N ASP A 124 4.03 5.37 -18.47
CA ASP A 124 5.41 5.70 -18.86
C ASP A 124 6.13 4.50 -19.51
N GLN A 125 5.77 3.27 -19.12
CA GLN A 125 6.22 2.02 -19.73
C GLN A 125 5.38 1.58 -20.95
N GLY A 126 4.44 2.42 -21.41
CA GLY A 126 3.55 2.12 -22.53
C GLY A 126 2.46 1.09 -22.23
N ILE A 127 2.28 0.69 -20.97
CA ILE A 127 1.22 -0.23 -20.54
C ILE A 127 -0.09 0.55 -20.53
N ASN A 128 -1.06 0.10 -21.32
CA ASN A 128 -2.42 0.63 -21.35
C ASN A 128 -3.42 -0.52 -21.15
N ILE A 129 -4.34 -0.38 -20.20
CA ILE A 129 -5.43 -1.34 -19.99
C ILE A 129 -6.66 -0.86 -20.76
N THR A 130 -7.12 -1.70 -21.69
CA THR A 130 -8.38 -1.48 -22.42
C THR A 130 -9.57 -1.75 -21.51
N LYS A 131 -10.71 -1.11 -21.76
CA LYS A 131 -11.95 -1.35 -20.98
C LYS A 131 -12.36 -2.82 -20.99
N GLU A 132 -12.17 -3.50 -22.11
CA GLU A 132 -12.46 -4.91 -22.28
C GLU A 132 -11.61 -5.78 -21.34
N ALA A 133 -10.34 -5.41 -21.15
CA ALA A 133 -9.43 -6.14 -20.28
C ALA A 133 -9.73 -5.88 -18.80
N ALA A 134 -10.18 -4.67 -18.46
CA ALA A 134 -10.67 -4.35 -17.12
C ALA A 134 -11.93 -5.16 -16.78
N HIS A 135 -12.88 -5.21 -17.71
CA HIS A 135 -14.10 -6.01 -17.59
C HIS A 135 -13.81 -7.53 -17.43
N ASP A 136 -12.89 -8.08 -18.22
CA ASP A 136 -12.45 -9.47 -18.06
C ASP A 136 -11.70 -9.70 -16.73
N GLY A 137 -10.97 -8.69 -16.25
CA GLY A 137 -10.37 -8.68 -14.92
C GLY A 137 -11.39 -8.80 -13.79
N VAL A 138 -12.55 -8.12 -13.92
CA VAL A 138 -13.65 -8.24 -12.96
C VAL A 138 -14.10 -9.69 -12.89
N ARG A 139 -14.36 -10.34 -14.03
CA ARG A 139 -14.78 -11.75 -14.06
C ARG A 139 -13.81 -12.68 -13.34
N ARG A 140 -12.52 -12.51 -13.58
CA ARG A 140 -11.47 -13.29 -12.92
C ARG A 140 -11.45 -13.10 -11.41
N LYS A 141 -11.58 -11.86 -10.93
CA LYS A 141 -11.66 -11.55 -9.50
C LYS A 141 -12.92 -12.14 -8.86
N LEU A 142 -14.06 -12.13 -9.56
CA LEU A 142 -15.29 -12.76 -9.07
C LEU A 142 -15.12 -14.28 -8.85
N GLU A 143 -14.44 -14.95 -9.79
CA GLU A 143 -14.12 -16.38 -9.68
C GLU A 143 -13.18 -16.66 -8.51
N GLU A 144 -12.17 -15.81 -8.28
CA GLU A 144 -11.23 -15.93 -7.15
C GLU A 144 -11.94 -15.87 -5.79
N TYR A 145 -12.92 -14.98 -5.64
CA TYR A 145 -13.71 -14.86 -4.40
C TYR A 145 -14.83 -15.90 -4.28
N GLY A 146 -14.98 -16.81 -5.26
CA GLY A 146 -15.98 -17.87 -5.25
C GLY A 146 -17.43 -17.38 -5.32
N GLY A 147 -17.66 -16.18 -5.84
CA GLY A 147 -18.97 -15.54 -5.93
C GLY A 147 -19.51 -15.46 -7.37
N THR A 148 -20.84 -15.42 -7.53
CA THR A 148 -21.46 -14.99 -8.79
C THR A 148 -21.44 -13.46 -8.89
N ALA A 149 -21.48 -12.91 -10.11
CA ALA A 149 -21.54 -11.45 -10.32
C ALA A 149 -22.66 -10.79 -9.52
N GLU A 150 -23.83 -11.42 -9.47
CA GLU A 150 -25.02 -10.95 -8.74
C GLU A 150 -24.78 -10.91 -7.22
N ASN A 151 -24.19 -11.96 -6.65
CA ASN A 151 -23.90 -12.02 -5.22
C ASN A 151 -22.84 -11.00 -4.82
N VAL A 152 -21.83 -10.78 -5.67
CA VAL A 152 -20.78 -9.80 -5.41
C VAL A 152 -21.33 -8.39 -5.54
N GLU A 153 -22.11 -8.08 -6.58
CA GLU A 153 -22.73 -6.76 -6.74
C GLU A 153 -23.64 -6.41 -5.54
N ALA A 154 -24.47 -7.35 -5.10
CA ALA A 154 -25.31 -7.17 -3.92
C ALA A 154 -24.49 -6.90 -2.66
N ASN A 155 -23.37 -7.60 -2.48
CA ASN A 155 -22.47 -7.38 -1.34
C ASN A 155 -21.70 -6.06 -1.45
N LEU A 156 -21.21 -5.68 -2.63
CA LEU A 156 -20.51 -4.43 -2.88
C LEU A 156 -21.40 -3.23 -2.55
N ASN A 157 -22.65 -3.25 -3.05
CA ASN A 157 -23.60 -2.20 -2.76
C ASN A 157 -23.97 -2.16 -1.27
N ARG A 158 -24.23 -3.32 -0.66
CA ARG A 158 -24.60 -3.40 0.76
C ARG A 158 -23.47 -2.93 1.68
N LEU A 159 -22.24 -3.40 1.46
CA LEU A 159 -21.11 -3.18 2.36
C LEU A 159 -20.39 -1.85 2.10
N TYR A 160 -20.24 -1.45 0.83
CA TYR A 160 -19.41 -0.31 0.44
C TYR A 160 -20.24 0.79 -0.26
N GLY A 161 -21.45 0.47 -0.73
CA GLY A 161 -22.25 1.34 -1.58
C GLY A 161 -21.68 1.47 -2.99
N TRP A 162 -20.92 0.46 -3.42
CA TRP A 162 -20.27 0.44 -4.72
C TRP A 162 -21.13 -0.26 -5.76
N THR A 163 -21.10 0.30 -6.96
CA THR A 163 -21.55 -0.38 -8.17
C THR A 163 -20.47 -1.34 -8.67
N MET A 164 -20.80 -2.19 -9.64
CA MET A 164 -19.78 -3.02 -10.29
C MET A 164 -18.75 -2.16 -11.05
N GLN A 165 -19.15 -0.98 -11.55
CA GLN A 165 -18.23 -0.03 -12.17
C GLN A 165 -17.25 0.56 -11.15
N ASP A 166 -17.71 0.91 -9.94
CA ASP A 166 -16.81 1.36 -8.87
C ASP A 166 -15.78 0.29 -8.52
N PHE A 167 -16.20 -0.97 -8.44
CA PHE A 167 -15.29 -2.08 -8.19
C PHE A 167 -14.27 -2.27 -9.31
N GLU A 168 -14.72 -2.17 -10.56
CA GLU A 168 -13.83 -2.20 -11.73
C GLU A 168 -12.79 -1.08 -11.68
N GLU A 169 -13.21 0.17 -11.45
CA GLU A 169 -12.33 1.34 -11.49
C GLU A 169 -11.42 1.48 -10.27
N LYS A 170 -11.90 1.13 -9.07
CA LYS A 170 -11.19 1.38 -7.80
C LYS A 170 -10.41 0.17 -7.29
N VAL A 171 -10.68 -1.03 -7.80
CA VAL A 171 -10.01 -2.26 -7.35
C VAL A 171 -9.36 -2.98 -8.53
N VAL A 172 -10.17 -3.38 -9.51
CA VAL A 172 -9.68 -4.25 -10.59
C VAL A 172 -8.68 -3.54 -11.49
N LEU A 173 -8.97 -2.30 -11.89
CA LEU A 173 -8.13 -1.56 -12.82
C LEU A 173 -6.75 -1.25 -12.22
N PRO A 174 -6.62 -0.70 -10.99
CA PRO A 174 -5.31 -0.56 -10.33
C PRO A 174 -4.56 -1.88 -10.20
N ASP A 175 -5.23 -2.95 -9.75
CA ASP A 175 -4.62 -4.30 -9.63
C ASP A 175 -4.05 -4.80 -10.96
N LEU A 176 -4.75 -4.59 -12.08
CA LEU A 176 -4.27 -4.98 -13.41
C LEU A 176 -3.07 -4.17 -13.88
N TYR A 177 -3.03 -2.87 -13.57
CA TYR A 177 -1.86 -2.05 -13.85
C TYR A 177 -0.67 -2.49 -13.00
N GLU A 178 -0.89 -2.76 -11.72
CA GLU A 178 0.12 -3.28 -10.80
C GLU A 178 0.68 -4.61 -11.30
N GLU A 179 -0.19 -5.59 -11.61
CA GLU A 179 0.19 -6.91 -12.14
C GLU A 179 1.10 -6.77 -13.37
N LYS A 180 0.71 -5.93 -14.34
CA LYS A 180 1.50 -5.73 -15.56
C LYS A 180 2.81 -4.99 -15.30
N LEU A 181 2.81 -4.02 -14.39
CA LEU A 181 4.01 -3.24 -14.05
C LEU A 181 5.03 -4.12 -13.32
N ILE A 182 4.57 -4.94 -12.37
CA ILE A 182 5.40 -5.93 -11.67
C ILE A 182 5.97 -6.93 -12.68
N ALA A 183 5.17 -7.43 -13.62
CA ALA A 183 5.66 -8.36 -14.65
C ALA A 183 6.73 -7.74 -15.57
N VAL A 184 6.74 -6.42 -15.77
CA VAL A 184 7.82 -5.72 -16.47
C VAL A 184 9.04 -5.61 -15.56
N TYR A 185 8.86 -5.18 -14.31
CA TYR A 185 9.93 -5.10 -13.31
C TYR A 185 10.67 -6.44 -13.16
N ASP A 186 9.93 -7.54 -12.99
CA ASP A 186 10.50 -8.88 -12.80
C ASP A 186 11.31 -9.33 -14.02
N LYS A 187 10.89 -8.97 -15.24
CA LYS A 187 11.67 -9.28 -16.45
C LYS A 187 12.98 -8.50 -16.52
N GLU A 188 12.98 -7.25 -16.09
CA GLU A 188 14.18 -6.40 -16.07
C GLU A 188 15.14 -6.78 -14.94
N ASP A 189 14.62 -7.10 -13.75
CA ASP A 189 15.42 -7.47 -12.57
C ASP A 189 15.87 -8.94 -12.58
N ALA A 190 15.22 -9.81 -13.37
CA ALA A 190 15.64 -11.22 -13.56
C ALA A 190 17.05 -11.36 -14.17
N HIS A 191 17.68 -10.29 -14.64
CA HIS A 191 19.10 -10.25 -14.97
C HIS A 191 19.96 -10.27 -13.69
N ALA A 192 20.13 -11.47 -13.11
CA ALA A 192 21.04 -11.79 -12.00
C ALA A 192 21.19 -10.66 -10.95
N SER A 193 20.12 -10.44 -10.17
CA SER A 193 20.12 -9.45 -9.09
C SER A 193 21.36 -9.60 -8.18
N GLN A 194 21.85 -8.47 -7.64
CA GLN A 194 22.98 -8.46 -6.70
C GLN A 194 22.77 -9.45 -5.53
N ALA A 195 21.51 -9.65 -5.12
CA ALA A 195 21.11 -10.62 -4.10
C ALA A 195 21.43 -12.07 -4.52
N GLU A 196 21.17 -12.43 -5.78
CA GLU A 196 21.44 -13.77 -6.32
C GLU A 196 22.96 -14.03 -6.41
N GLN A 197 23.74 -13.02 -6.81
CA GLN A 197 25.19 -13.13 -6.78
C GLN A 197 25.71 -13.31 -5.34
N ARG A 198 25.23 -12.48 -4.40
CA ARG A 198 25.69 -12.53 -3.00
C ARG A 198 25.33 -13.84 -2.31
N ILE A 199 24.17 -14.44 -2.58
CA ILE A 199 23.85 -15.76 -2.01
C ILE A 199 24.68 -16.88 -2.66
N ARG A 200 25.04 -16.77 -3.95
CA ARG A 200 25.98 -17.70 -4.60
C ARG A 200 27.37 -17.62 -3.98
N GLU A 201 27.85 -16.41 -3.69
CA GLU A 201 29.11 -16.21 -2.98
C GLU A 201 29.05 -16.80 -1.55
N ALA A 202 27.94 -16.62 -0.85
CA ALA A 202 27.72 -17.26 0.45
C ALA A 202 27.77 -18.80 0.36
N ARG A 203 27.10 -19.38 -0.64
CA ARG A 203 27.14 -20.83 -0.91
C ARG A 203 28.56 -21.31 -1.20
N GLN A 204 29.29 -20.60 -2.05
CA GLN A 204 30.68 -20.93 -2.37
C GLN A 204 31.60 -20.84 -1.14
N ALA A 205 31.40 -19.86 -0.26
CA ALA A 205 32.16 -19.74 0.98
C ALA A 205 31.92 -20.93 1.92
N LEU A 206 30.65 -21.37 2.04
CA LEU A 206 30.29 -22.58 2.79
C LEU A 206 30.93 -23.83 2.17
N ASP A 207 30.91 -23.97 0.85
CA ASP A 207 31.52 -25.11 0.14
C ASP A 207 33.05 -25.12 0.28
N SER A 208 33.65 -23.94 0.46
CA SER A 208 35.08 -23.76 0.73
C SER A 208 35.47 -24.02 2.19
N GLY A 209 34.51 -24.40 3.06
CA GLY A 209 34.74 -24.77 4.44
C GLY A 209 34.65 -23.63 5.46
N MET A 210 34.18 -22.44 5.07
CA MET A 210 33.88 -21.37 6.02
C MET A 210 32.73 -21.80 6.95
N SER A 211 32.79 -21.44 8.24
CA SER A 211 31.72 -21.83 9.17
C SER A 211 30.42 -21.12 8.84
N PHE A 212 29.28 -21.76 9.13
CA PHE A 212 27.96 -21.18 8.85
C PHE A 212 27.78 -19.81 9.53
N ASP A 213 28.21 -19.69 10.79
CA ASP A 213 28.11 -18.44 11.56
C ASP A 213 28.95 -17.30 10.92
N GLN A 214 30.14 -17.61 10.39
CA GLN A 214 30.96 -16.62 9.66
C GLN A 214 30.28 -16.17 8.37
N VAL A 215 29.71 -17.10 7.62
CA VAL A 215 28.98 -16.80 6.39
C VAL A 215 27.73 -15.97 6.69
N VAL A 216 27.02 -16.26 7.78
CA VAL A 216 25.90 -15.42 8.21
C VAL A 216 26.37 -13.99 8.50
N LEU A 217 27.42 -13.82 9.29
CA LEU A 217 27.95 -12.48 9.62
C LEU A 217 28.40 -11.69 8.38
N GLN A 218 28.94 -12.37 7.37
CA GLN A 218 29.43 -11.71 6.16
C GLN A 218 28.32 -11.43 5.14
N TYR A 219 27.43 -12.39 4.89
CA TYR A 219 26.52 -12.35 3.74
C TYR A 219 25.06 -12.14 4.12
N SER A 220 24.64 -12.41 5.35
CA SER A 220 23.22 -12.34 5.71
C SER A 220 22.74 -10.89 5.92
N ASP A 221 21.48 -10.66 5.54
CA ASP A 221 20.66 -9.49 5.82
C ASP A 221 19.56 -9.81 6.85
N GLY A 222 19.53 -11.06 7.35
CA GLY A 222 18.53 -11.53 8.31
C GLY A 222 18.66 -10.87 9.69
N ARG A 223 17.53 -10.70 10.39
CA ARG A 223 17.49 -10.08 11.73
C ARG A 223 18.31 -10.82 12.79
N THR A 224 18.54 -12.11 12.59
CA THR A 224 19.31 -12.98 13.49
C THR A 224 20.80 -13.04 13.13
N LYS A 225 21.26 -12.20 12.20
CA LYS A 225 22.67 -12.13 11.77
C LYS A 225 23.66 -12.08 12.93
N GLU A 226 23.42 -11.19 13.89
CA GLU A 226 24.29 -10.97 15.06
C GLU A 226 24.37 -12.18 16.00
N ILE A 227 23.40 -13.11 15.92
CA ILE A 227 23.36 -14.35 16.70
C ILE A 227 23.63 -15.59 15.82
N GLY A 228 24.41 -15.43 14.75
CA GLY A 228 24.81 -16.53 13.87
C GLY A 228 23.66 -17.11 13.04
N GLY A 229 22.57 -16.35 12.87
CA GLY A 229 21.43 -16.75 12.06
C GLY A 229 20.49 -17.72 12.76
N ASP A 230 20.62 -17.93 14.07
CA ASP A 230 19.75 -18.82 14.86
C ASP A 230 18.32 -18.29 14.85
N LEU A 231 17.42 -19.05 14.22
CA LEU A 231 16.01 -18.75 14.19
C LEU A 231 15.28 -19.38 15.39
N GLY A 232 15.89 -20.39 16.05
CA GLY A 232 15.27 -21.19 17.10
C GLY A 232 14.51 -22.40 16.57
N TRP A 233 13.53 -22.87 17.37
CA TRP A 233 12.75 -24.08 17.10
C TRP A 233 11.44 -23.75 16.37
N PHE A 234 11.23 -24.38 15.22
CA PHE A 234 10.00 -24.23 14.42
C PHE A 234 9.30 -25.55 14.22
N LEU A 235 7.97 -25.51 14.26
CA LEU A 235 7.14 -26.51 13.61
C LEU A 235 7.24 -26.32 12.10
N LEU A 236 7.29 -27.42 11.35
CA LEU A 236 7.37 -27.37 9.89
C LEU A 236 6.25 -26.51 9.29
N LYS A 237 5.02 -26.65 9.79
CA LYS A 237 3.85 -25.89 9.33
C LYS A 237 3.95 -24.37 9.57
N ASN A 238 4.79 -23.93 10.50
CA ASN A 238 4.99 -22.52 10.81
C ASN A 238 6.04 -21.86 9.91
N LEU A 239 6.74 -22.64 9.08
CA LEU A 239 7.65 -22.11 8.06
C LEU A 239 6.87 -21.67 6.83
N SER A 240 7.42 -20.72 6.08
CA SER A 240 6.88 -20.34 4.77
C SER A 240 6.81 -21.57 3.86
N LYS A 241 5.74 -21.67 3.05
CA LYS A 241 5.48 -22.85 2.20
C LYS A 241 6.67 -23.22 1.31
N ASN A 242 7.44 -22.24 0.86
CA ASN A 242 8.62 -22.44 0.02
C ASN A 242 9.78 -23.14 0.74
N LEU A 243 9.89 -22.99 2.07
CA LEU A 243 10.98 -23.59 2.85
C LEU A 243 10.63 -25.00 3.37
N GLN A 244 9.35 -25.33 3.54
CA GLN A 244 8.91 -26.59 4.14
C GLN A 244 9.49 -27.83 3.44
N PRO A 245 9.44 -27.96 2.09
CA PRO A 245 9.91 -29.16 1.42
C PRO A 245 11.42 -29.39 1.61
N SER A 246 12.20 -28.31 1.61
CA SER A 246 13.65 -28.37 1.77
C SER A 246 14.03 -28.73 3.21
N VAL A 247 13.42 -28.08 4.21
CA VAL A 247 13.69 -28.37 5.63
C VAL A 247 13.28 -29.79 6.00
N ALA A 248 12.14 -30.27 5.53
CA ALA A 248 11.64 -31.61 5.83
C ALA A 248 12.55 -32.74 5.30
N LYS A 249 13.27 -32.49 4.19
CA LYS A 249 14.14 -33.47 3.54
C LYS A 249 15.61 -33.34 3.96
N GLN A 250 15.96 -32.23 4.61
CA GLN A 250 17.34 -31.91 4.96
C GLN A 250 17.86 -32.79 6.11
N LYS A 251 19.11 -33.25 5.99
CA LYS A 251 19.79 -33.97 7.07
C LYS A 251 20.29 -32.99 8.12
N VAL A 252 20.13 -33.35 9.39
CA VAL A 252 20.68 -32.58 10.52
C VAL A 252 22.19 -32.39 10.37
N GLY A 253 22.67 -31.17 10.58
CA GLY A 253 24.07 -30.79 10.49
C GLY A 253 24.59 -30.56 9.06
N ILE A 254 23.78 -30.83 8.03
CA ILE A 254 24.17 -30.62 6.63
C ILE A 254 23.56 -29.31 6.14
N VAL A 255 24.37 -28.44 5.56
CA VAL A 255 23.90 -27.17 4.99
C VAL A 255 23.10 -27.45 3.71
N GLY A 256 21.95 -26.79 3.57
CA GLY A 256 21.02 -26.99 2.46
C GLY A 256 21.40 -26.21 1.21
N ASP A 257 20.64 -26.45 0.14
CA ASP A 257 20.75 -25.69 -1.10
C ASP A 257 20.20 -24.26 -0.97
N VAL A 258 20.48 -23.43 -1.97
CA VAL A 258 19.86 -22.10 -2.08
C VAL A 258 18.39 -22.25 -2.43
N ILE A 259 17.52 -21.60 -1.66
CA ILE A 259 16.07 -21.58 -1.86
C ILE A 259 15.66 -20.13 -2.16
N GLU A 260 14.97 -19.90 -3.27
CA GLU A 260 14.36 -18.60 -3.57
C GLU A 260 12.96 -18.51 -2.97
N SER A 261 12.64 -17.34 -2.41
CA SER A 261 11.29 -16.94 -2.01
C SER A 261 10.97 -15.55 -2.55
N GLU A 262 9.73 -15.11 -2.35
CA GLU A 262 9.26 -13.77 -2.76
C GLU A 262 10.08 -12.62 -2.17
N ILE A 263 10.72 -12.83 -1.01
CA ILE A 263 11.47 -11.80 -0.28
C ILE A 263 12.99 -11.91 -0.41
N GLY A 264 13.50 -12.99 -1.01
CA GLY A 264 14.94 -13.20 -1.13
C GLY A 264 15.39 -14.65 -1.23
N PHE A 265 16.68 -14.84 -0.99
CA PHE A 265 17.33 -16.14 -1.06
C PHE A 265 17.71 -16.63 0.32
N HIS A 266 17.56 -17.94 0.52
CA HIS A 266 17.77 -18.59 1.80
C HIS A 266 18.74 -19.76 1.64
N ILE A 267 19.68 -19.89 2.58
CA ILE A 267 20.39 -21.15 2.83
C ILE A 267 20.06 -21.54 4.26
N ILE A 268 19.49 -22.72 4.43
CA ILE A 268 19.06 -23.22 5.74
C ILE A 268 20.04 -24.29 6.24
N LEU A 269 20.28 -24.30 7.54
CA LEU A 269 20.94 -25.38 8.25
C LEU A 269 19.98 -25.90 9.34
N VAL A 270 19.64 -27.18 9.27
CA VAL A 270 18.92 -27.86 10.35
C VAL A 270 19.96 -28.32 11.38
N GLU A 271 20.00 -27.68 12.54
CA GLU A 271 20.93 -28.03 13.63
C GLU A 271 20.41 -29.20 14.48
N GLY A 272 19.10 -29.42 14.50
CA GLY A 272 18.51 -30.50 15.26
C GLY A 272 17.03 -30.68 15.01
N THR A 273 16.53 -31.84 15.42
CA THR A 273 15.10 -32.18 15.40
C THR A 273 14.67 -32.70 16.76
N LYS A 274 13.49 -32.30 17.23
CA LYS A 274 12.87 -32.85 18.45
C LYS A 274 11.41 -33.23 18.16
N GLN A 275 10.93 -34.28 18.83
CA GLN A 275 9.53 -34.70 18.79
C GLN A 275 8.83 -34.24 20.07
N GLU A 276 7.67 -33.63 19.94
CA GLU A 276 6.76 -33.33 21.05
C GLU A 276 5.36 -33.81 20.67
N GLY A 277 4.94 -34.94 21.23
CA GLY A 277 3.73 -35.65 20.78
C GLY A 277 3.88 -36.14 19.32
N GLU A 278 2.89 -35.83 18.48
CA GLU A 278 2.93 -36.15 17.04
C GLU A 278 3.61 -35.05 16.19
N GLN A 279 4.16 -34.02 16.84
CA GLN A 279 4.73 -32.87 16.16
C GLN A 279 6.25 -32.91 16.15
N THR A 280 6.84 -32.69 14.97
CA THR A 280 8.28 -32.55 14.78
C THR A 280 8.67 -31.08 14.72
N PHE A 281 9.61 -30.69 15.58
CA PHE A 281 10.23 -29.37 15.59
C PHE A 281 11.65 -29.45 15.02
N TYR A 282 12.04 -28.41 14.30
CA TYR A 282 13.35 -28.25 13.67
C TYR A 282 14.03 -27.03 14.27
N ARG A 283 15.29 -27.19 14.69
CA ARG A 283 16.15 -26.05 15.06
C ARG A 283 16.87 -25.57 13.83
N LEU A 284 16.65 -24.31 13.45
CA LEU A 284 17.10 -23.78 12.17
C LEU A 284 18.07 -22.62 12.35
N LYS A 285 19.12 -22.62 11.53
CA LYS A 285 19.92 -21.44 11.22
C LYS A 285 19.70 -21.03 9.77
N GLN A 286 19.90 -19.74 9.49
CA GLN A 286 19.66 -19.19 8.16
C GLN A 286 20.71 -18.15 7.75
N VAL A 287 21.21 -18.30 6.52
CA VAL A 287 21.73 -17.19 5.73
C VAL A 287 20.57 -16.68 4.88
N PHE A 288 20.23 -15.40 5.02
CA PHE A 288 19.17 -14.77 4.24
C PHE A 288 19.75 -13.58 3.48
N VAL A 289 19.55 -13.51 2.18
CA VAL A 289 19.92 -12.34 1.37
C VAL A 289 18.63 -11.74 0.82
N LYS A 290 18.36 -10.47 1.16
CA LYS A 290 17.12 -9.81 0.75
C LYS A 290 17.17 -9.53 -0.75
N LYS A 291 16.12 -9.94 -1.49
CA LYS A 291 15.91 -9.52 -2.89
C LYS A 291 15.22 -8.17 -2.90
N LYS A 292 15.56 -7.33 -3.88
CA LYS A 292 14.81 -6.11 -4.13
C LYS A 292 13.46 -6.48 -4.72
N THR A 293 12.39 -6.23 -3.98
CA THR A 293 11.03 -6.56 -4.42
C THR A 293 10.47 -5.46 -5.32
N ALA A 294 9.42 -5.77 -6.09
CA ALA A 294 8.69 -4.75 -6.83
C ALA A 294 8.13 -3.66 -5.90
N ALA A 295 7.74 -4.03 -4.67
CA ALA A 295 7.30 -3.06 -3.65
C ALA A 295 8.45 -2.12 -3.20
N ASP A 296 9.65 -2.65 -2.97
CA ASP A 296 10.84 -1.83 -2.67
C ASP A 296 11.13 -0.87 -3.84
N TRP A 297 11.08 -1.38 -5.08
CA TRP A 297 11.25 -0.56 -6.29
C TRP A 297 10.20 0.54 -6.40
N LEU A 298 8.92 0.23 -6.17
CA LEU A 298 7.83 1.21 -6.22
C LEU A 298 8.02 2.30 -5.16
N THR A 299 8.39 1.91 -3.94
CA THR A 299 8.70 2.84 -2.84
C THR A 299 9.84 3.79 -3.21
N GLU A 300 10.90 3.29 -3.87
CA GLU A 300 11.97 4.15 -4.39
C GLU A 300 11.49 5.12 -5.47
N ARG A 301 10.60 4.68 -6.37
CA ARG A 301 10.01 5.56 -7.40
C ARG A 301 9.16 6.67 -6.76
N MET A 302 8.35 6.32 -5.76
CA MET A 302 7.56 7.28 -4.99
C MET A 302 8.46 8.28 -4.25
N ARG A 303 9.56 7.81 -3.65
CA ARG A 303 10.55 8.68 -2.99
C ARG A 303 11.23 9.64 -3.97
N ALA A 304 11.53 9.18 -5.18
CA ALA A 304 12.22 9.98 -6.20
C ALA A 304 11.36 11.12 -6.75
N SER A 305 10.03 11.00 -6.69
CA SER A 305 9.06 12.02 -7.13
C SER A 305 8.04 12.28 -6.02
N PRO A 306 8.42 12.99 -4.94
CA PRO A 306 7.53 13.22 -3.82
C PRO A 306 6.33 14.09 -4.24
N PRO A 307 5.12 13.80 -3.75
CA PRO A 307 3.94 14.61 -4.04
C PRO A 307 3.94 15.92 -3.25
N ILE A 308 3.20 16.90 -3.74
CA ILE A 308 2.82 18.09 -2.97
C ILE A 308 1.52 17.77 -2.22
N ILE A 309 1.60 17.82 -0.89
CA ILE A 309 0.44 17.63 -0.01
C ILE A 309 -0.17 18.99 0.33
N LEU A 310 -1.41 19.22 -0.11
CA LEU A 310 -2.21 20.42 0.14
C LEU A 310 -3.26 20.15 1.23
N SER A 311 -2.83 19.48 2.30
CA SER A 311 -3.65 19.17 3.47
C SER A 311 -3.13 19.91 4.70
N ARG A 312 -4.01 20.13 5.68
CA ARG A 312 -3.62 20.57 7.04
C ARG A 312 -3.40 19.41 8.00
N GLU A 313 -3.93 18.23 7.66
CA GLU A 313 -3.86 17.03 8.51
C GLU A 313 -2.68 16.14 8.14
N TYR A 314 -2.20 16.25 6.90
CA TYR A 314 -1.26 15.30 6.33
C TYR A 314 -0.01 15.98 5.77
N VAL A 315 1.11 15.26 5.83
CA VAL A 315 2.40 15.65 5.29
C VAL A 315 3.06 14.45 4.60
N TRP A 316 3.90 14.70 3.60
CA TRP A 316 4.72 13.66 2.99
C TRP A 316 5.91 13.34 3.88
N ASP A 317 6.11 12.07 4.20
CA ASP A 317 7.33 11.57 4.83
C ASP A 317 8.25 10.94 3.77
N ALA A 318 9.40 11.59 3.53
CA ALA A 318 10.37 11.14 2.53
C ALA A 318 11.11 9.85 2.92
N GLU A 319 11.19 9.54 4.22
CA GLU A 319 11.86 8.33 4.68
C GLU A 319 11.02 7.09 4.36
N THR A 320 9.76 7.10 4.77
CA THR A 320 8.85 5.98 4.51
C THR A 320 8.21 6.01 3.13
N ALA A 321 8.30 7.15 2.41
CA ALA A 321 7.57 7.41 1.17
C ALA A 321 6.06 7.25 1.34
N ARG A 322 5.53 7.76 2.46
CA ARG A 322 4.10 7.69 2.81
C ARG A 322 3.57 9.05 3.23
N ILE A 323 2.26 9.18 3.12
CA ILE A 323 1.50 10.31 3.68
C ILE A 323 1.24 10.03 5.15
N GLU A 324 1.74 10.92 6.00
CA GLU A 324 1.70 10.81 7.46
C GLU A 324 0.91 11.96 8.10
N PHE A 325 0.46 11.78 9.34
CA PHE A 325 -0.17 12.87 10.08
C PHE A 325 0.80 14.02 10.31
N GLN A 326 0.35 15.26 10.16
CA GLN A 326 1.14 16.42 10.51
C GLN A 326 1.20 16.63 12.04
N LYS A 327 0.08 16.39 12.74
CA LYS A 327 -0.05 16.64 14.18
C LYS A 327 0.48 15.46 15.01
N SER A 328 1.27 15.75 16.04
CA SER A 328 1.92 14.72 16.87
C SER A 328 0.96 13.90 17.71
N ASP A 329 -0.16 14.49 18.14
CA ASP A 329 -1.22 13.79 18.88
C ASP A 329 -1.89 12.70 18.03
N MET A 330 -2.09 12.96 16.74
CA MET A 330 -2.61 11.97 15.80
C MET A 330 -1.59 10.88 15.49
N LYS A 331 -0.30 11.20 15.37
CA LYS A 331 0.76 10.18 15.24
C LYS A 331 0.79 9.23 16.44
N GLN A 332 0.73 9.78 17.65
CA GLN A 332 0.72 8.99 18.88
C GLN A 332 -0.54 8.10 18.96
N PHE A 333 -1.71 8.68 18.65
CA PHE A 333 -2.96 7.93 18.63
C PHE A 333 -2.92 6.74 17.66
N GLU A 334 -2.39 6.94 16.45
CA GLU A 334 -2.23 5.86 15.48
C GLU A 334 -1.29 4.75 15.97
N GLN A 335 -0.18 5.12 16.61
CA GLN A 335 0.75 4.15 17.20
C GLN A 335 0.08 3.34 18.32
N GLU A 336 -0.67 3.98 19.21
CA GLU A 336 -1.41 3.32 20.29
C GLU A 336 -2.44 2.33 19.73
N LEU A 337 -3.16 2.70 18.67
CA LEU A 337 -4.09 1.79 17.97
C LEU A 337 -3.37 0.57 17.39
N PHE A 338 -2.20 0.76 16.79
CA PHE A 338 -1.42 -0.33 16.24
C PHE A 338 -0.95 -1.30 17.33
N GLU A 339 -0.46 -0.78 18.46
CA GLU A 339 -0.04 -1.60 19.61
C GLU A 339 -1.22 -2.34 20.26
N GLU A 340 -2.38 -1.71 20.38
CA GLU A 340 -3.62 -2.34 20.86
C GLU A 340 -4.04 -3.50 19.95
N ASN A 341 -4.05 -3.27 18.63
CA ASN A 341 -4.40 -4.30 17.65
C ASN A 341 -3.42 -5.48 17.70
N GLN A 342 -2.11 -5.23 17.81
CA GLN A 342 -1.12 -6.31 17.96
C GLN A 342 -1.39 -7.15 19.20
N LYS A 343 -1.61 -6.51 20.36
CA LYS A 343 -1.93 -7.21 21.61
C LYS A 343 -3.18 -8.06 21.47
N ASN A 344 -4.22 -7.57 20.79
CA ASN A 344 -5.48 -8.30 20.60
C ASN A 344 -5.34 -9.44 19.58
N THR A 345 -4.51 -9.31 18.54
CA THR A 345 -4.21 -10.43 17.62
C THR A 345 -3.36 -11.53 18.24
N SER A 346 -2.59 -11.23 19.30
CA SER A 346 -1.85 -12.23 20.09
C SER A 346 -2.75 -13.19 20.89
N PHE A 347 -4.05 -12.89 20.99
CA PHE A 347 -5.06 -13.70 21.68
C PHE A 347 -5.94 -14.51 20.73
N ILE A 348 -5.62 -14.57 19.44
CA ILE A 348 -6.29 -15.45 18.48
C ILE A 348 -5.51 -16.78 18.46
N PRO A 349 -6.07 -17.88 19.00
CA PRO A 349 -5.38 -19.17 19.14
C PRO A 349 -5.10 -19.86 17.79
#